data_AF-A0A7X6J467-F1
#
_entry.id   AF-A0A7X6J467-F1
#
_cell.length_a   1.000
_cell.length_b   1.000
_cell.length_c   1.000
_cell.angle_alpha   90.00
_cell.angle_beta   90.00
_cell.angle_gamma   90.00
#
_symmetry.space_group_name_H-M   'P 1'
#
loop_
_entity.id
_entity.type
_entity.pdbx_description
1 polymer ?
#
loop_
_entity_poly.entity_id
_entity_poly.type
_entity_poly.pdbx_seq_one_letter_code
_entity_poly.pdbx_strand_id
1 'polypeptide(L)'
;MSIKMPLEDMSIERREAVIRALASKLQSSAEIAKLQQDPNWPQLEELAATLFRDSSEIARAEPEAAKISVMEGIRLLGQFEMSQIAIEARIAH
;
A
#
# COMPACT_ATOMS: atom_id res chain seq x y z
N MET A 1 19.23 -11.62 6.76
CA MET A 1 19.01 -10.16 6.70
C MET A 1 18.57 -9.83 5.28
N SER A 2 17.33 -9.37 5.08
CA SER A 2 16.87 -8.95 3.75
C SER A 2 17.49 -7.58 3.47
N ILE A 3 18.44 -7.52 2.54
CA ILE A 3 19.04 -6.25 2.09
C ILE A 3 17.90 -5.47 1.44
N LYS A 4 17.40 -4.44 2.14
CA LYS A 4 16.40 -3.51 1.59
C LYS A 4 17.10 -2.69 0.53
N MET A 5 17.02 -3.15 -0.72
CA MET A 5 17.47 -2.40 -1.88
C MET A 5 16.50 -1.23 -2.10
N PRO A 6 16.99 0.01 -2.25
CA PRO A 6 16.17 1.15 -2.66
C PRO A 6 15.39 0.83 -3.94
N LEU A 7 14.16 1.32 -4.07
CA LEU A 7 13.34 1.16 -5.30
C LEU A 7 14.08 1.67 -6.55
N GLU A 8 14.91 2.69 -6.35
CA GLU A 8 15.74 3.35 -7.34
C GLU A 8 16.77 2.39 -7.96
N ASP A 9 17.28 1.44 -7.17
CA ASP A 9 18.27 0.43 -7.59
C ASP A 9 17.66 -0.88 -8.12
N MET A 10 16.33 -1.02 -8.06
CA MET A 10 15.63 -2.21 -8.55
C MET A 10 15.46 -2.17 -10.07
N SER A 11 15.54 -3.35 -10.70
CA SER A 11 15.07 -3.50 -12.08
C SER A 11 13.59 -3.11 -12.19
N ILE A 12 13.15 -2.67 -13.36
CA ILE A 12 11.75 -2.30 -13.63
C ILE A 12 10.81 -3.46 -13.26
N GLU A 13 11.18 -4.69 -13.63
CA GLU A 13 10.41 -5.91 -13.30
C GLU A 13 10.29 -6.14 -11.79
N ARG A 14 11.39 -5.94 -11.05
CA ARG A 14 11.38 -6.09 -9.59
C ARG A 14 10.58 -4.97 -8.93
N ARG A 15 10.66 -3.75 -9.44
CA ARG A 15 9.89 -2.60 -8.98
C ARG A 15 8.40 -2.81 -9.21
N GLU A 16 8.01 -3.29 -10.38
CA GLU A 16 6.62 -3.66 -10.69
C GLU A 16 6.09 -4.75 -9.75
N ALA A 17 6.89 -5.79 -9.51
CA ALA A 17 6.51 -6.86 -8.59
C ALA A 17 6.26 -6.34 -7.16
N VAL A 18 7.08 -5.38 -6.70
CA VAL A 18 6.89 -4.72 -5.40
C VAL A 18 5.62 -3.87 -5.38
N ILE A 19 5.35 -3.10 -6.43
CA ILE A 19 4.13 -2.28 -6.55
C ILE A 19 2.88 -3.17 -6.56
N ARG A 20 2.89 -4.27 -7.30
CA ARG A 20 1.78 -5.25 -7.31
C ARG A 20 1.58 -5.92 -5.94
N ALA A 21 2.67 -6.26 -5.25
CA ALA A 21 2.59 -6.81 -3.90
C ALA A 21 2.01 -5.80 -2.89
N LEU A 22 2.33 -4.51 -3.04
CA LEU A 22 1.75 -3.44 -2.24
C LEU A 22 0.24 -3.28 -2.52
N ALA A 23 -0.13 -3.24 -3.80
CA ALA A 23 -1.53 -3.16 -4.24
C ALA A 23 -2.36 -4.33 -3.67
N SER A 24 -1.83 -5.55 -3.72
CA SER A 24 -2.49 -6.73 -3.16
C SER A 24 -2.73 -6.61 -1.65
N LYS A 25 -1.76 -6.06 -0.90
CA LYS A 25 -1.94 -5.84 0.55
C LYS A 25 -2.99 -4.78 0.84
N LEU A 26 -2.97 -3.68 0.10
CA LEU A 26 -3.98 -2.62 0.21
C LEU A 26 -5.39 -3.14 -0.08
N GLN A 27 -5.55 -4.01 -1.08
CA GLN A 27 -6.83 -4.63 -1.38
C GLN A 27 -7.34 -5.49 -0.22
N SER A 28 -6.49 -6.35 0.35
CA SER A 28 -6.86 -7.16 1.51
C SER A 28 -7.19 -6.29 2.73
N SER A 29 -6.45 -5.20 2.97
CA SER A 29 -6.76 -4.24 4.03
C SER A 29 -8.09 -3.54 3.79
N ALA A 30 -8.41 -3.15 2.54
CA ALA A 30 -9.68 -2.55 2.19
C ALA A 30 -10.87 -3.49 2.46
N GLU A 31 -10.73 -4.77 2.15
CA GLU A 31 -11.76 -5.79 2.45
C GLU A 31 -12.01 -5.92 3.96
N ILE A 32 -10.96 -5.96 4.77
CA ILE A 32 -11.07 -5.99 6.24
C ILE A 32 -11.73 -4.70 6.77
N ALA A 33 -11.25 -3.54 6.31
CA ALA A 33 -11.78 -2.22 6.66
C ALA A 33 -13.28 -2.11 6.36
N LYS A 34 -13.69 -2.61 5.19
CA LYS A 34 -15.09 -2.64 4.74
C LYS A 34 -15.96 -3.49 5.65
N LEU A 35 -15.48 -4.66 6.06
CA LEU A 35 -16.18 -5.53 7.03
C LEU A 35 -16.36 -4.87 8.40
N GLN A 36 -15.38 -4.08 8.83
CA GLN A 36 -15.40 -3.36 10.10
C GLN A 36 -16.10 -1.98 10.02
N GLN A 37 -16.61 -1.60 8.84
CA GLN A 37 -17.19 -0.30 8.57
C GLN A 37 -16.22 0.88 8.83
N ASP A 38 -14.91 0.66 8.70
CA ASP A 38 -13.90 1.73 8.81
C ASP A 38 -14.07 2.69 7.61
N PRO A 39 -14.30 4.00 7.83
CA PRO A 39 -14.60 4.95 6.76
C PRO A 39 -13.48 5.13 5.73
N ASN A 40 -12.25 4.66 6.02
CA ASN A 40 -11.11 4.73 5.12
C ASN A 40 -11.09 3.59 4.08
N TRP A 41 -11.99 2.59 4.18
CA TRP A 41 -12.05 1.47 3.23
C TRP A 41 -12.11 1.89 1.75
N PRO A 42 -12.83 2.95 1.32
CA PRO A 42 -12.88 3.34 -0.09
C PRO A 42 -11.53 3.84 -0.60
N GLN A 43 -10.77 4.53 0.25
CA GLN A 43 -9.46 5.10 -0.10
C GLN A 43 -8.42 3.99 -0.27
N LEU A 44 -8.49 2.95 0.57
CA LEU A 44 -7.65 1.76 0.45
C LEU A 44 -7.95 1.00 -0.84
N GLU A 45 -9.24 0.83 -1.17
CA GLU A 45 -9.69 0.14 -2.39
C GLU A 45 -9.28 0.91 -3.66
N GLU A 46 -9.50 2.22 -3.69
CA GLU A 46 -9.13 3.08 -4.81
C GLU A 46 -7.62 3.07 -5.07
N LEU A 47 -6.82 3.14 -4.01
CA LEU A 47 -5.37 3.09 -4.15
C LEU A 47 -4.87 1.72 -4.60
N ALA A 48 -5.43 0.64 -4.07
CA ALA A 48 -5.12 -0.71 -4.53
C ALA A 48 -5.41 -0.86 -6.03
N ALA A 49 -6.58 -0.41 -6.47
CA ALA A 49 -6.99 -0.45 -7.88
C ALA A 49 -6.06 0.38 -8.77
N THR A 50 -5.66 1.57 -8.32
CA THR A 50 -4.73 2.47 -9.02
C THR A 50 -3.36 1.83 -9.17
N LEU A 51 -2.79 1.30 -8.08
CA LEU A 51 -1.49 0.64 -8.11
C LEU A 51 -1.51 -0.63 -8.98
N PHE A 52 -2.61 -1.39 -9.02
CA PHE A 52 -2.73 -2.53 -9.93
C PHE A 52 -2.74 -2.09 -11.39
N ARG A 53 -3.58 -1.11 -11.72
CA ARG A 53 -3.75 -0.60 -13.09
C ARG A 53 -2.44 -0.02 -13.62
N ASP A 54 -1.78 0.79 -12.82
CA ASP A 54 -0.67 1.63 -13.27
C ASP A 54 0.70 1.02 -12.89
N SER A 55 0.73 -0.18 -12.29
CA SER A 55 1.95 -0.84 -11.80
C SER A 55 3.13 -0.84 -12.80
N SER A 56 2.87 -1.16 -14.07
CA SER A 56 3.90 -1.15 -15.12
C SER A 56 4.35 0.26 -15.49
N GLU A 57 3.46 1.25 -15.44
CA GLU A 57 3.79 2.64 -15.78
C GLU A 57 4.59 3.28 -14.64
N ILE A 58 4.12 3.10 -13.40
CA ILE A 58 4.81 3.53 -12.18
C ILE A 58 6.19 2.86 -12.09
N ALA A 59 6.33 1.58 -12.45
CA ALA A 59 7.62 0.90 -12.45
C ALA A 59 8.63 1.48 -13.45
N ARG A 60 8.13 2.02 -14.57
CA ARG A 60 8.93 2.64 -15.64
C ARG A 60 9.16 4.14 -15.44
N ALA A 61 8.37 4.78 -14.57
CA ALA A 61 8.50 6.20 -14.28
C ALA A 61 9.86 6.53 -13.64
N GLU A 62 10.25 7.80 -13.76
CA GLU A 62 11.39 8.38 -13.05
C GLU A 62 11.33 7.96 -11.56
N PRO A 63 12.46 7.54 -10.95
CA PRO A 63 12.46 6.89 -9.63
C PRO A 63 11.74 7.69 -8.54
N GLU A 64 11.74 9.01 -8.64
CA GLU A 64 11.09 9.91 -7.68
C GLU A 64 9.55 9.90 -7.78
N ALA A 65 8.99 9.77 -8.99
CA ALA A 65 7.54 9.65 -9.17
C ALA A 65 7.02 8.31 -8.65
N ALA A 66 7.77 7.22 -8.90
CA ALA A 66 7.46 5.90 -8.37
C ALA A 66 7.52 5.87 -6.83
N LYS A 67 8.50 6.56 -6.25
CA LYS A 67 8.69 6.69 -4.80
C LYS A 67 7.56 7.46 -4.13
N ILE A 68 7.03 8.52 -4.74
CA ILE A 68 5.86 9.26 -4.23
C ILE A 68 4.65 8.33 -4.13
N SER A 69 4.30 7.62 -5.21
CA SER A 69 3.15 6.70 -5.22
C SER A 69 3.31 5.56 -4.20
N VAL A 70 4.51 5.00 -4.05
CA VAL A 70 4.76 3.96 -3.04
C VAL A 70 4.69 4.53 -1.61
N MET A 71 5.25 5.71 -1.36
CA MET A 71 5.20 6.37 -0.05
C MET A 71 3.77 6.70 0.37
N GLU A 72 2.92 7.12 -0.56
CA GLU A 72 1.51 7.39 -0.28
C GLU A 72 0.75 6.11 0.11
N GLY A 73 1.03 4.99 -0.56
CA GLY A 73 0.52 3.68 -0.18
C GLY A 73 1.00 3.19 1.19
N ILE A 74 2.28 3.39 1.50
CA ILE A 74 2.83 3.07 2.84
C ILE A 74 2.16 3.93 3.92
N ARG A 75 1.95 5.23 3.65
CA ARG A 75 1.32 6.15 4.59
C ARG A 75 -0.12 5.74 4.91
N LEU A 76 -0.92 5.39 3.90
CA LEU A 76 -2.31 4.98 4.09
C LEU A 76 -2.41 3.62 4.80
N LEU A 77 -1.52 2.67 4.50
CA LEU A 77 -1.42 1.43 5.27
C LEU A 77 -1.08 1.69 6.74
N GLY A 78 -0.10 2.55 7.01
CA GLY A 78 0.27 2.90 8.38
C GLY A 78 -0.88 3.58 9.14
N GLN A 79 -1.69 4.40 8.47
CA GLN A 79 -2.88 5.01 9.08
C GLN A 79 -3.95 3.96 9.43
N PHE A 80 -4.17 3.00 8.54
CA PHE A 80 -5.08 1.88 8.80
C PHE A 80 -4.59 1.00 9.96
N GLU A 81 -3.33 0.56 9.94
CA GLU A 81 -2.77 -0.27 11.02
C GLU A 81 -2.87 0.44 12.40
N MET A 82 -2.65 1.75 12.43
CA MET A 82 -2.81 2.54 13.66
C MET A 82 -4.28 2.68 14.09
N SER A 83 -5.24 2.77 13.15
CA SER A 83 -6.67 2.78 13.49
C SER A 83 -7.10 1.43 14.11
N GLN A 84 -6.58 0.32 13.58
CA GLN A 84 -6.84 -1.03 14.10
C GLN A 84 -6.29 -1.21 15.52
N ILE A 85 -5.05 -0.79 15.78
CA ILE A 85 -4.45 -0.85 17.13
C ILE A 85 -5.28 -0.04 18.13
N ALA A 86 -5.78 1.14 17.73
CA ALA A 86 -6.63 1.97 18.58
C ALA A 86 -8.01 1.34 18.85
N ILE A 87 -8.56 0.57 17.90
CA ILE A 87 -9.80 -0.18 18.05
C ILE A 87 -9.60 -1.38 18.98
N GLU A 88 -8.53 -2.18 18.79
CA GLU A 88 -8.19 -3.30 19.67
C GLU A 88 -7.99 -2.86 21.12
N ALA A 89 -7.28 -1.73 21.33
CA ALA A 89 -7.08 -1.16 22.66
C ALA A 89 -8.38 -0.73 23.36
N ARG A 90 -9.43 -0.38 22.60
CA ARG A 90 -10.76 -0.02 23.15
C ARG A 90 -11.64 -1.22 23.48
N ILE A 91 -11.38 -2.39 22.88
CA ILE A 91 -12.16 -3.61 23.11
C ILE A 91 -11.57 -4.41 24.30
N ALA A 92 -10.30 -4.19 24.63
CA ALA A 92 -9.59 -4.84 25.74
C ALA A 92 -9.79 -4.19 27.13
N HIS A 93 -10.64 -3.15 27.24
CA HIS A 93 -10.97 -2.42 28.46
C HIS A 93 -12.47 -2.50 28.76
#